data_AF-A0A6D0I4T2-F1
#
_entry.id   AF-A0A6D0I4T2-F1
#
_cell.length_a   1.000
_cell.length_b   1.000
_cell.length_c   1.000
_cell.angle_alpha   90.00
_cell.angle_beta   90.00
_cell.angle_gamma   90.00
#
_symmetry.space_group_name_H-M   'P 1'
#
loop_
_entity.id
_entity.type
_entity.pdbx_description
1 polymer ?
#
loop_
_entity_poly.entity_id
_entity_poly.type
_entity_poly.pdbx_seq_one_letter_code
_entity_poly.pdbx_strand_id
1 'polypeptide(L)' 'WRILEHASINDSDESLQQAVKQNYPQAWQCAERIAIFIGLQYQRKISPAEIMFLAINIERVRKEH' A
#
# COMPACT_ATOMS: atom_id res chain seq x y z
N TRP A 1 -13.97 -5.73 6.70
CA TRP A 1 -14.15 -7.04 7.36
C TRP A 1 -12.84 -7.41 8.05
N ARG A 2 -12.84 -7.36 9.37
CA ARG A 2 -11.68 -7.59 10.24
C ARG A 2 -11.81 -9.00 10.79
N ILE A 3 -11.22 -9.97 10.10
CA ILE A 3 -11.13 -11.36 10.56
C ILE A 3 -9.77 -11.85 10.09
N LEU A 4 -8.83 -11.92 11.03
CA LEU A 4 -8.04 -13.09 11.36
C LEU A 4 -7.05 -12.64 12.43
N GLU A 5 -7.25 -13.22 13.61
CA GLU A 5 -6.24 -13.62 14.58
C GLU A 5 -5.05 -12.69 14.79
N HIS A 6 -5.01 -12.13 15.99
CA HIS A 6 -3.90 -11.75 16.88
C HIS A 6 -2.47 -12.30 16.67
N ALA A 7 -2.05 -12.71 15.47
CA ALA A 7 -0.64 -12.79 15.11
C ALA A 7 -0.16 -11.35 14.89
N SER A 8 0.39 -10.74 15.96
CA SER A 8 1.25 -9.56 15.91
C SER A 8 0.81 -8.50 14.88
N ILE A 9 0.05 -7.50 15.31
CA ILE A 9 -0.46 -6.40 14.45
C ILE A 9 0.66 -5.78 13.57
N ASN A 10 1.93 -5.89 13.96
CA ASN A 10 3.07 -5.43 13.16
C ASN A 10 3.53 -6.43 12.07
N ASP A 11 3.51 -7.74 12.34
CA ASP A 11 4.08 -8.77 11.44
C ASP A 11 3.09 -9.15 10.31
N SER A 12 1.80 -9.11 10.64
CA SER A 12 0.71 -9.26 9.66
C SER A 12 0.71 -8.13 8.61
N ASP A 13 1.07 -6.90 9.01
CA ASP A 13 1.11 -5.76 8.10
C ASP A 13 2.31 -5.84 7.15
N GLU A 14 3.49 -6.28 7.62
CA GLU A 14 4.67 -6.43 6.74
C GLU A 14 4.49 -7.56 5.72
N SER A 15 4.00 -8.72 6.16
CA SER A 15 3.71 -9.85 5.25
C SER A 15 2.66 -9.48 4.20
N LEU A 16 1.63 -8.72 4.57
CA LEU A 16 0.61 -8.24 3.65
C LEU A 16 1.16 -7.18 2.69
N GLN A 17 1.95 -6.22 3.16
CA GLN A 17 2.63 -5.24 2.32
C GLN A 17 3.52 -5.93 1.28
N GLN A 18 4.28 -6.93 1.70
CA GLN A 18 5.14 -7.70 0.81
C GLN A 18 4.32 -8.47 -0.23
N ALA A 19 3.21 -9.08 0.17
CA ALA A 19 2.30 -9.75 -0.75
C ALA A 19 1.73 -8.78 -1.79
N VAL A 20 1.31 -7.57 -1.37
CA VAL A 20 0.80 -6.53 -2.29
C VAL A 20 1.89 -6.07 -3.25
N LYS A 21 3.12 -5.84 -2.77
CA LYS A 21 4.26 -5.43 -3.58
C LYS A 21 4.63 -6.49 -4.63
N GLN A 22 4.54 -7.77 -4.28
CA GLN A 22 4.81 -8.89 -5.20
C GLN A 22 3.69 -9.09 -6.22
N ASN A 23 2.43 -9.00 -5.81
CA ASN A 23 1.29 -9.26 -6.69
C ASN A 23 0.94 -8.07 -7.60
N TYR A 24 1.17 -6.83 -7.15
CA TYR A 24 0.81 -5.62 -7.87
C TYR A 24 2.02 -4.66 -8.03
N PRO A 25 3.12 -5.10 -8.65
CA PRO A 25 4.38 -4.32 -8.67
C PRO A 25 4.23 -2.98 -9.37
N GLN A 26 3.44 -2.90 -10.44
CA GLN A 26 3.20 -1.65 -11.18
C GLN A 26 2.36 -0.66 -10.35
N ALA A 27 1.31 -1.15 -9.68
CA ALA A 27 0.47 -0.32 -8.82
C ALA A 27 1.25 0.16 -7.58
N TRP A 28 2.13 -0.68 -7.04
CA TRP A 28 3.03 -0.33 -5.95
C TRP A 28 4.01 0.78 -6.33
N GLN A 29 4.69 0.64 -7.47
CA GLN A 29 5.59 1.69 -7.98
C GLN A 29 4.87 3.01 -8.23
N CYS A 30 3.63 2.96 -8.74
CA CYS A 30 2.80 4.14 -8.91
C CYS A 30 2.47 4.78 -7.55
N ALA A 31 2.07 3.98 -6.57
CA ALA A 31 1.79 4.43 -5.21
C ALA A 31 3.02 5.08 -4.54
N GLU A 32 4.22 4.52 -4.70
CA GLU A 32 5.47 5.09 -4.18
C GLU A 32 5.75 6.48 -4.78
N ARG A 33 5.56 6.66 -6.09
CA ARG A 33 5.74 7.97 -6.75
C ARG A 33 4.75 9.02 -6.23
N ILE A 34 3.49 8.63 -6.03
CA ILE A 34 2.47 9.51 -5.46
C ILE A 34 2.80 9.83 -4.00
N ALA A 35 3.25 8.85 -3.21
CA ALA A 35 3.66 9.06 -1.83
C ALA A 35 4.83 10.04 -1.69
N ILE A 36 5.83 9.94 -2.58
CA ILE A 36 6.94 10.90 -2.65
C ILE A 36 6.42 12.31 -2.96
N PHE A 37 5.54 12.43 -3.95
CA PHE A 37 4.95 13.73 -4.31
C PHE A 37 4.19 14.35 -3.13
N ILE A 38 3.31 13.59 -2.47
CA ILE A 38 2.56 14.07 -1.30
C ILE A 38 3.52 14.44 -0.16
N GLY A 39 4.54 13.61 0.10
CA GLY A 39 5.51 13.88 1.16
C GLY A 39 6.28 15.17 0.95
N LEU A 40 6.67 15.47 -0.29
CA LEU A 40 7.32 16.72 -0.65
C LEU A 40 6.39 17.93 -0.56
N GLN A 41 5.14 17.81 -1.03
CA GLN A 41 4.20 18.94 -1.05
C GLN A 41 3.64 19.29 0.32
N TYR A 42 3.41 18.29 1.18
CA TYR A 42 2.71 18.46 2.46
C TYR A 42 3.61 18.22 3.68
N GLN A 43 4.92 18.06 3.49
CA GLN A 43 5.91 17.76 4.54
C GLN A 43 5.49 16.59 5.47
N ARG A 44 4.80 15.61 4.90
CA ARG A 44 4.23 14.49 5.63
C ARG A 44 5.00 13.21 5.34
N LYS A 45 5.30 12.44 6.38
CA LYS A 45 5.77 11.06 6.21
C LYS A 45 4.59 10.17 5.85
N ILE A 46 4.71 9.46 4.74
CA ILE A 46 3.74 8.45 4.31
C ILE A 46 4.26 7.09 4.79
N SER A 47 3.38 6.34 5.45
CA SER A 47 3.69 5.01 5.97
C SER A 47 3.63 3.94 4.87
N PRO A 48 4.34 2.82 5.03
CA PRO A 48 4.24 1.67 4.14
C PRO A 48 2.80 1.13 4.00
N ALA A 49 2.01 1.20 5.07
CA ALA A 49 0.59 0.83 5.05
C ALA A 49 -0.24 1.76 4.14
N GLU A 50 -0.01 3.08 4.21
CA GLU A 50 -0.67 4.05 3.31
C GLU A 50 -0.28 3.80 1.84
N ILE A 51 0.98 3.45 1.56
CA ILE A 51 1.44 3.08 0.21
C ILE A 51 0.73 1.80 -0.26
N MET A 52 0.61 0.79 0.60
CA MET A 52 -0.11 -0.45 0.30
C MET A 52 -1.58 -0.20 -0.04
N PHE A 53 -2.28 0.62 0.77
CA PHE A 53 -3.65 1.00 0.49
C PHE A 53 -3.78 1.71 -0.86
N LEU A 54 -2.87 2.63 -1.16
CA LEU A 54 -2.88 3.34 -2.43
C LEU A 54 -2.65 2.37 -3.61
N ALA A 55 -1.70 1.44 -3.50
CA ALA A 55 -1.43 0.43 -4.50
C ALA A 55 -2.65 -0.47 -4.78
N ILE A 56 -3.35 -0.92 -3.73
CA ILE A 56 -4.59 -1.72 -3.87
C ILE A 56 -5.67 -0.93 -4.61
N ASN A 57 -5.84 0.37 -4.30
CA ASN A 57 -6.85 1.20 -4.97
C ASN A 57 -6.52 1.49 -6.43
N ILE A 58 -5.25 1.75 -6.75
CA ILE A 58 -4.78 1.89 -8.14
C ILE A 58 -5.07 0.61 -8.92
N GLU A 59 -4.79 -0.55 -8.33
CA GLU A 59 -5.02 -1.83 -8.97
C GLU A 59 -6.51 -2.12 -9.21
N ARG A 60 -7.38 -1.71 -8.28
CA ARG A 60 -8.84 -1.81 -8.47
C ARG A 60 -9.31 -0.98 -9.66
N VAL A 61 -8.91 0.29 -9.71
CA VAL A 61 -9.28 1.19 -10.83
C VAL A 61 -8.74 0.65 -12.16
N ARG A 62 -7.51 0.12 -12.18
CA ARG A 62 -6.93 -0.49 -13.38
C ARG A 62 -7.74 -1.68 -13.89
N LYS A 63 -8.31 -2.50 -13.00
CA LYS A 63 -9.12 -3.67 -13.37
C LYS A 63 -10.54 -3.31 -13.82
N GLU A 64 -11.02 -2.13 -13.47
CA GLU A 64 -12.34 -1.62 -13.87
C GLU A 64 -12.34 -1.03 -15.31
N HIS A 65 -11.16 -0.96 -15.95
CA HIS A 65 -10.94 -0.46 -17.31
C HIS A 65 -10.21 -1.49 -18.18
#